data_AF-A0A956GZY6-F1
#
_entry.id   AF-A0A956GZY6-F1
#
_cell.length_a   1.000
_cell.length_b   1.000
_cell.length_c   1.000
_cell.angle_alpha   90.00
_cell.angle_beta   90.00
_cell.angle_gamma   90.00
#
_symmetry.space_group_name_H-M   'P 1'
#
loop_
_entity.id
_entity.type
_entity.pdbx_description
1 polymer ?
#
loop_
_entity_poly.entity_id
_entity_poly.type
_entity_poly.pdbx_seq_one_letter_code
_entity_poly.pdbx_strand_id
1 'polypeptide(L)'
;MTGPNRIEDLLAQAERRALVAVLRAKPEITLDKLQDCFGGRHGSTLRSITVAELRTAPTGLETPADGGPPIDHPLRVAAEGLEGDAFDRVVLRVVRQAAGRAVSASYLRARVGGPRWKLQNSLRRLVDARLVARSGITSSTRYRAVSLSD
;
A
#
# COMPACT_ATOMS: atom_id res chain seq x y z
N MET A 1 13.35 -35.42 -4.06
CA MET A 1 12.58 -34.79 -2.96
C MET A 1 12.99 -33.33 -2.88
N THR A 2 12.30 -32.47 -3.60
CA THR A 2 12.55 -31.02 -3.66
C THR A 2 11.83 -30.40 -2.46
N GLY A 3 12.58 -29.84 -1.50
CA GLY A 3 11.97 -29.21 -0.33
C GLY A 3 11.01 -28.09 -0.75
N PRO A 4 9.89 -27.88 -0.03
CA PRO A 4 8.93 -26.82 -0.35
C PRO A 4 9.65 -25.48 -0.43
N ASN A 5 9.31 -24.73 -1.48
CA ASN A 5 9.96 -23.48 -1.84
C ASN A 5 9.71 -22.44 -0.74
N ARG A 6 10.67 -22.27 0.18
CA ARG A 6 10.56 -21.37 1.36
C ARG A 6 10.02 -19.98 1.03
N ILE A 7 10.26 -19.48 -0.17
CA ILE A 7 9.75 -18.17 -0.62
C ILE A 7 8.24 -18.21 -0.85
N GLU A 8 7.71 -19.27 -1.46
CA GLU A 8 6.27 -19.45 -1.67
C GLU A 8 5.52 -19.54 -0.34
N ASP A 9 6.09 -20.25 0.65
CA ASP A 9 5.54 -20.32 2.00
C ASP A 9 5.51 -18.94 2.68
N LEU A 10 6.59 -18.16 2.56
CA LEU A 10 6.65 -16.80 3.09
C LEU A 10 5.65 -15.86 2.41
N LEU A 11 5.47 -15.98 1.09
CA LEU A 11 4.50 -15.20 0.33
C LEU A 11 3.06 -15.57 0.73
N ALA A 12 2.75 -16.86 0.85
CA ALA A 12 1.44 -17.34 1.29
C ALA A 12 1.12 -16.86 2.72
N GLN A 13 2.12 -16.88 3.61
CA GLN A 13 1.97 -16.39 4.97
C GLN A 13 1.82 -14.87 5.03
N ALA A 14 2.53 -14.12 4.20
CA ALA A 14 2.38 -12.67 4.08
C ALA A 14 0.99 -12.29 3.54
N GLU A 15 0.51 -12.97 2.50
CA GLU A 15 -0.83 -12.79 1.97
C GLU A 15 -1.89 -13.03 3.04
N ARG A 16 -1.81 -14.18 3.74
CA ARG A 16 -2.74 -14.53 4.81
C ARG A 16 -2.79 -13.45 5.89
N ARG A 17 -1.63 -12.98 6.37
CA ARG A 17 -1.56 -11.90 7.37
C ARG A 17 -2.20 -10.60 6.86
N ALA A 18 -1.96 -10.24 5.61
CA ALA A 18 -2.54 -9.04 5.01
C ALA A 18 -4.08 -9.14 4.92
N LEU A 19 -4.62 -10.28 4.53
CA LEU A 19 -6.07 -10.51 4.46
C LEU A 19 -6.71 -10.43 5.85
N VAL A 20 -6.13 -11.09 6.85
CA VAL A 20 -6.61 -11.03 8.25
C VAL A 20 -6.65 -9.59 8.75
N ALA A 21 -5.60 -8.80 8.49
CA ALA A 21 -5.57 -7.40 8.86
C ALA A 21 -6.68 -6.57 8.21
N VAL A 22 -6.90 -6.74 6.90
CA VAL A 22 -7.95 -6.02 6.18
C VAL A 22 -9.34 -6.34 6.73
N LEU A 23 -9.61 -7.62 7.03
CA LEU A 23 -10.88 -8.05 7.63
C LEU A 23 -11.09 -7.43 9.02
N ARG A 24 -10.04 -7.43 9.85
CA ARG A 24 -10.11 -6.82 11.19
C ARG A 24 -10.32 -5.32 11.17
N ALA A 25 -9.84 -4.63 10.13
CA ALA A 25 -9.97 -3.19 10.01
C ALA A 25 -11.36 -2.75 9.49
N LYS A 26 -12.20 -3.69 9.06
CA LYS A 26 -13.56 -3.44 8.55
C LYS A 26 -14.62 -4.30 9.25
N PRO A 27 -14.83 -4.14 10.58
CA PRO A 27 -15.79 -4.95 11.33
C PRO A 27 -17.25 -4.75 10.90
N GLU A 28 -17.55 -3.71 10.12
CA GLU A 28 -18.86 -3.43 9.53
C GLU A 28 -19.21 -4.33 8.35
N ILE A 29 -18.25 -5.09 7.80
CA ILE A 29 -18.54 -6.03 6.72
C ILE A 29 -19.39 -7.19 7.25
N THR A 30 -20.54 -7.40 6.62
CA THR A 30 -21.40 -8.55 6.91
C THR A 30 -20.76 -9.83 6.36
N LEU A 31 -21.08 -10.98 6.94
CA LEU A 31 -20.62 -12.28 6.44
C LEU A 31 -21.03 -12.55 4.98
N ASP A 32 -22.20 -12.05 4.58
CA ASP A 32 -22.70 -12.15 3.20
C ASP A 32 -21.79 -11.41 2.21
N LYS A 33 -21.53 -10.11 2.43
CA LYS A 33 -20.53 -9.34 1.66
C LYS A 33 -19.10 -9.92 1.73
N LEU A 34 -18.74 -10.59 2.83
CA LEU A 34 -17.45 -11.28 2.91
C LEU A 34 -17.43 -12.51 2.00
N GLN A 35 -18.54 -13.24 1.90
CA GLN A 35 -18.67 -14.40 1.04
C GLN A 35 -18.54 -14.04 -0.45
N ASP A 36 -19.02 -12.88 -0.87
CA ASP A 36 -18.85 -12.37 -2.24
C ASP A 36 -17.36 -12.25 -2.65
N CYS A 37 -16.47 -11.98 -1.68
CA CYS A 37 -15.04 -11.87 -1.93
C CYS A 37 -14.35 -13.23 -2.19
N PHE A 38 -15.03 -14.35 -1.96
CA PHE A 38 -14.43 -15.70 -2.06
C PHE A 38 -14.26 -16.22 -3.50
N GLY A 39 -14.78 -15.51 -4.50
CA GLY A 39 -14.59 -15.85 -5.92
C GLY A 39 -13.28 -15.35 -6.53
N GLY A 40 -12.56 -14.46 -5.83
CA GLY A 40 -11.37 -13.79 -6.36
C GLY A 40 -10.06 -14.55 -6.14
N ARG A 41 -8.95 -13.93 -6.56
CA ARG A 41 -7.57 -14.47 -6.46
C ARG A 41 -7.16 -14.91 -5.04
N HIS A 42 -7.82 -14.38 -4.02
CA HIS A 42 -7.55 -14.66 -2.60
C HIS A 42 -8.61 -15.57 -1.96
N GLY A 43 -9.54 -16.10 -2.75
CA GLY A 43 -10.73 -16.79 -2.24
C GLY A 43 -10.42 -18.04 -1.43
N SER A 44 -9.46 -18.85 -1.88
CA SER A 44 -8.99 -20.03 -1.14
C SER A 44 -8.38 -19.65 0.22
N THR A 45 -7.50 -18.64 0.23
CA THR A 45 -6.90 -18.12 1.47
C THR A 45 -7.98 -17.60 2.41
N LEU A 46 -8.91 -16.76 1.92
CA LEU A 46 -10.02 -16.18 2.69
C LEU A 46 -10.90 -17.25 3.35
N ARG A 47 -11.28 -18.30 2.61
CA ARG A 47 -12.10 -19.41 3.12
C ARG A 47 -11.41 -20.21 4.24
N SER A 48 -10.09 -20.19 4.27
CA SER A 48 -9.28 -20.94 5.24
C SER A 48 -8.82 -20.11 6.44
N ILE A 49 -9.18 -18.82 6.50
CA ILE A 49 -8.91 -17.98 7.68
C ILE A 49 -9.92 -18.36 8.77
N THR A 50 -9.40 -18.69 9.95
CA THR A 50 -10.21 -19.05 11.11
C THR A 50 -10.62 -17.83 11.93
N VAL A 51 -11.70 -17.97 12.71
CA VAL A 51 -12.09 -16.96 13.70
C VAL A 51 -10.99 -16.75 14.75
N ALA A 52 -10.22 -17.79 15.08
CA ALA A 52 -9.08 -17.68 15.98
C ALA A 52 -8.03 -16.72 15.42
N GLU A 53 -7.65 -16.86 14.15
CA GLU A 53 -6.71 -15.93 13.48
C GLU A 53 -7.25 -14.49 13.46
N LEU A 54 -8.55 -14.30 13.20
CA LEU A 54 -9.18 -12.97 13.24
C LEU A 54 -9.15 -12.33 14.63
N ARG A 55 -9.13 -13.13 15.71
CA ARG A 55 -9.07 -12.63 17.10
C ARG A 55 -7.64 -12.40 17.58
N THR A 56 -6.70 -13.28 17.24
CA THR A 56 -5.35 -13.30 17.82
C THR A 56 -4.28 -12.64 16.96
N ALA A 57 -4.53 -12.42 15.66
CA ALA A 57 -3.52 -11.80 14.81
C ALA A 57 -3.20 -10.37 15.25
N PRO A 58 -1.91 -10.00 15.40
CA PRO A 58 -1.54 -8.64 15.74
C PRO A 58 -2.08 -7.67 14.68
N THR A 59 -2.91 -6.72 15.11
CA THR A 59 -3.43 -5.59 14.33
C THR A 59 -2.31 -4.59 14.06
N GLY A 60 -1.35 -4.97 13.21
CA GLY A 60 -0.21 -4.12 12.85
C GLY A 60 -0.40 -3.35 11.54
N LEU A 61 -1.57 -3.44 10.90
CA LEU A 61 -1.84 -2.80 9.62
C LEU A 61 -3.04 -1.85 9.80
N GLU A 62 -2.76 -0.62 10.20
CA GLU A 62 -3.74 0.45 10.13
C GLU A 62 -4.14 0.66 8.66
N THR A 63 -5.39 0.35 8.31
CA THR A 63 -5.93 0.74 7.01
C THR A 63 -6.31 2.21 7.06
N PRO A 64 -5.71 3.09 6.25
CA PRO A 64 -5.97 4.52 6.36
C PRO A 64 -7.36 4.86 5.84
N ALA A 65 -7.97 5.90 6.41
CA ALA A 65 -9.28 6.42 5.98
C ALA A 65 -9.32 6.89 4.51
N ASP A 66 -8.16 7.01 3.85
CA ASP A 66 -8.03 7.38 2.44
C ASP A 66 -8.27 6.22 1.44
N GLY A 67 -8.66 5.05 1.96
CA GLY A 67 -9.00 3.85 1.18
C GLY A 67 -7.81 3.26 0.42
N GLY A 68 -6.59 3.65 0.76
CA GLY A 68 -5.38 3.07 0.19
C GLY A 68 -4.86 1.85 0.97
N PRO A 69 -3.75 1.24 0.50
CA PRO A 69 -3.13 0.13 1.21
C PRO A 69 -2.68 0.54 2.61
N PRO A 70 -2.53 -0.43 3.54
CA PRO A 70 -2.01 -0.19 4.88
C PRO A 70 -0.72 0.64 4.87
N ILE A 71 -0.53 1.49 5.89
CA ILE A 71 0.70 2.24 6.06
C ILE A 71 1.81 1.30 6.54
N ASP A 72 2.88 1.21 5.76
CA ASP A 72 4.11 0.53 6.17
C ASP A 72 4.89 1.46 7.13
N HIS A 73 4.65 1.31 8.44
CA HIS A 73 5.30 2.11 9.48
C HIS A 73 6.83 1.99 9.44
N PRO A 74 7.44 0.80 9.31
CA PRO A 74 8.88 0.67 9.12
C PRO A 74 9.42 1.48 7.94
N LEU A 75 8.78 1.39 6.76
CA LEU A 75 9.18 2.17 5.58
C LEU A 75 9.08 3.67 5.86
N ARG A 76 7.99 4.11 6.51
CA ARG A 76 7.76 5.52 6.83
C ARG A 76 8.85 6.07 7.75
N VAL A 77 9.20 5.34 8.82
CA VAL A 77 10.26 5.74 9.76
C VAL A 77 11.62 5.78 9.04
N ALA A 78 11.94 4.75 8.24
CA ALA A 78 13.18 4.73 7.48
C ALA A 78 13.29 5.92 6.49
N ALA A 79 12.17 6.28 5.84
CA ALA A 79 12.13 7.36 4.85
C ALA A 79 12.37 8.76 5.45
N GLU A 80 12.19 8.94 6.75
CA GLU A 80 12.48 10.21 7.43
C GLU A 80 13.96 10.60 7.29
N GLY A 81 14.87 9.61 7.38
CA GLY A 81 16.31 9.81 7.25
C GLY A 81 16.88 9.78 5.82
N LEU A 82 16.09 9.39 4.81
CA LEU A 82 16.57 9.29 3.43
C LEU A 82 16.64 10.65 2.74
N GLU A 83 17.61 10.89 1.85
CA GLU A 83 17.69 12.15 1.08
C GLU A 83 17.79 11.90 -0.43
N GLY A 84 17.58 12.95 -1.21
CA GLY A 84 17.72 12.95 -2.68
C GLY A 84 17.03 11.76 -3.35
N ASP A 85 17.79 11.06 -4.20
CA ASP A 85 17.31 9.95 -5.01
C ASP A 85 16.84 8.73 -4.19
N ALA A 86 17.38 8.54 -2.98
CA ALA A 86 16.93 7.47 -2.09
C ALA A 86 15.50 7.73 -1.61
N PHE A 87 15.20 8.97 -1.26
CA PHE A 87 13.85 9.39 -0.90
C PHE A 87 12.90 9.35 -2.11
N ASP A 88 13.37 9.79 -3.29
CA ASP A 88 12.58 9.79 -4.52
C ASP A 88 12.14 8.37 -4.93
N ARG A 89 13.02 7.37 -4.76
CA ARG A 89 12.69 5.96 -4.99
C ARG A 89 11.57 5.46 -4.07
N VAL A 90 11.55 5.89 -2.81
CA VAL A 90 10.46 5.55 -1.88
C VAL A 90 9.15 6.23 -2.30
N VAL A 91 9.19 7.53 -2.63
CA VAL A 91 8.01 8.25 -3.10
C VAL A 91 7.44 7.60 -4.36
N LEU A 92 8.29 7.28 -5.34
CA LEU A 92 7.87 6.60 -6.57
C LEU A 92 7.29 5.21 -6.30
N ARG A 93 7.88 4.44 -5.39
CA ARG A 93 7.33 3.15 -4.96
C ARG A 93 5.91 3.31 -4.41
N VAL A 94 5.68 4.27 -3.53
CA VAL A 94 4.35 4.52 -2.94
C VAL A 94 3.33 5.00 -3.99
N VAL A 95 3.75 5.83 -4.96
CA VAL A 95 2.89 6.23 -6.08
C VAL A 95 2.51 5.02 -6.94
N ARG A 96 3.47 4.11 -7.22
CA ARG A 96 3.23 2.88 -8.00
C ARG A 96 2.30 1.88 -7.29
N GLN A 97 2.38 1.79 -5.96
CA GLN A 97 1.48 0.96 -5.15
C GLN A 97 0.01 1.37 -5.28
N ALA A 98 -0.28 2.60 -5.71
CA ALA A 98 -1.64 3.03 -6.02
C ALA A 98 -2.22 2.42 -7.32
N ALA A 99 -1.47 1.52 -7.99
CA ALA A 99 -1.92 0.74 -9.15
C ALA A 99 -2.59 1.59 -10.25
N GLY A 100 -1.97 2.72 -10.60
CA GLY A 100 -2.48 3.64 -11.63
C GLY A 100 -3.56 4.61 -11.16
N ARG A 101 -4.05 4.52 -9.90
CA ARG A 101 -4.92 5.53 -9.30
C ARG A 101 -4.13 6.82 -9.07
N ALA A 102 -4.73 7.97 -9.39
CA ALA A 102 -4.15 9.26 -9.08
C ALA A 102 -4.35 9.57 -7.58
N VAL A 103 -3.27 9.90 -6.86
CA VAL A 103 -3.26 10.08 -5.40
C VAL A 103 -2.89 11.50 -4.98
N SER A 104 -3.39 11.94 -3.83
CA SER A 104 -3.11 13.29 -3.30
C SER A 104 -1.75 13.38 -2.61
N ALA A 105 -1.28 14.60 -2.37
CA ALA A 105 -0.10 14.81 -1.52
C ALA A 105 -0.32 14.35 -0.06
N SER A 106 -1.55 14.42 0.46
CA SER A 106 -1.88 13.92 1.80
C SER A 106 -1.75 12.40 1.90
N TYR A 107 -2.26 11.67 0.90
CA TYR A 107 -2.09 10.22 0.78
C TYR A 107 -0.61 9.81 0.81
N LEU A 108 0.23 10.55 0.09
CA LEU A 108 1.67 10.29 0.02
C LEU A 108 2.36 10.61 1.34
N ARG A 109 2.03 11.74 1.98
CA ARG A 109 2.58 12.11 3.29
C ARG A 109 2.27 11.07 4.37
N ALA A 110 1.07 10.50 4.36
CA ALA A 110 0.68 9.48 5.32
C ALA A 110 1.57 8.23 5.27
N ARG A 111 2.09 7.90 4.07
CA ARG A 111 2.87 6.68 3.80
C ARG A 111 4.38 6.89 3.77
N VAL A 112 4.84 8.02 3.24
CA VAL A 112 6.26 8.33 3.12
C VAL A 112 6.78 9.06 4.37
N GLY A 113 5.92 9.81 5.06
CA GLY A 113 6.33 10.62 6.20
C GLY A 113 7.15 11.86 5.80
N GLY A 114 7.90 12.39 6.77
CA GLY A 114 8.81 13.51 6.59
C GLY A 114 8.16 14.90 6.43
N PRO A 115 8.99 15.97 6.40
CA PRO A 115 8.53 17.34 6.21
C PRO A 115 7.85 17.55 4.87
N ARG A 116 6.87 18.48 4.82
CA ARG A 116 6.12 18.78 3.58
C ARG A 116 7.03 19.20 2.42
N TRP A 117 8.02 20.05 2.68
CA TRP A 117 8.93 20.57 1.67
C TRP A 117 9.74 19.45 1.00
N LYS A 118 10.11 18.41 1.74
CA LYS A 118 10.89 17.27 1.26
C LYS A 118 10.09 16.47 0.23
N LEU A 119 8.82 16.17 0.54
CA LEU A 119 7.90 15.53 -0.38
C LEU A 119 7.64 16.38 -1.63
N GLN A 120 7.46 17.69 -1.48
CA GLN A 120 7.23 18.58 -2.63
C GLN A 120 8.44 18.63 -3.57
N ASN A 121 9.65 18.71 -3.03
CA ASN A 121 10.88 18.67 -3.82
C ASN A 121 11.05 17.35 -4.58
N SER A 122 10.77 16.24 -3.90
CA SER A 122 10.78 14.91 -4.51
C SER A 122 9.77 14.78 -5.64
N LEU A 123 8.53 15.20 -5.42
CA LEU A 123 7.47 15.16 -6.44
C LEU A 123 7.81 16.05 -7.65
N ARG A 124 8.41 17.23 -7.43
CA ARG A 124 8.90 18.07 -8.52
C ARG A 124 9.93 17.32 -9.37
N ARG A 125 10.97 16.76 -8.75
CA ARG A 125 12.00 15.98 -9.47
C ARG A 125 11.43 14.78 -10.23
N LEU A 126 10.51 14.05 -9.63
CA LEU A 126 9.86 12.89 -10.26
C LEU A 126 8.96 13.29 -11.44
N VAL A 127 8.34 14.48 -11.38
CA VAL A 127 7.56 15.05 -12.49
C VAL A 127 8.49 15.52 -13.61
N ASP A 128 9.57 16.21 -13.26
CA ASP A 128 10.59 16.67 -14.22
C ASP A 128 11.24 15.47 -14.95
N ALA A 129 11.49 14.38 -14.23
CA ALA A 129 11.98 13.11 -14.76
C ALA A 129 10.91 12.29 -15.53
N ARG A 130 9.68 12.79 -15.65
CA ARG A 130 8.54 12.10 -16.30
C ARG A 130 8.20 10.72 -15.73
N LEU A 131 8.56 10.45 -14.47
CA LEU A 131 8.22 9.21 -13.77
C LEU A 131 6.85 9.31 -13.08
N VAL A 132 6.41 10.54 -12.79
CA VAL A 132 5.12 10.85 -12.18
C VAL A 132 4.43 11.95 -12.99
N ALA A 133 3.15 11.73 -13.32
CA ALA A 133 2.29 12.76 -13.89
C ALA A 133 1.60 13.53 -12.76
N ARG A 134 1.59 14.86 -12.86
CA ARG A 134 0.82 15.76 -11.99
C ARG A 134 -0.41 16.28 -12.74
N SER A 135 -1.55 16.27 -12.08
CA SER A 135 -2.81 16.86 -12.57
C SER A 135 -3.47 17.71 -11.49
N GLY A 136 -4.20 18.75 -11.88
CA GLY A 136 -4.87 19.68 -10.95
C GLY A 136 -4.00 20.88 -10.51
N ILE A 137 -4.65 21.91 -9.99
CA ILE A 137 -4.04 23.24 -9.76
C ILE A 137 -3.84 23.52 -8.25
N THR A 138 -4.78 23.10 -7.39
CA THR A 138 -4.81 23.45 -5.96
C THR A 138 -4.91 22.19 -5.07
N SER A 139 -5.86 22.12 -4.14
CA SER A 139 -6.15 20.94 -3.28
C SER A 139 -6.59 19.71 -4.08
N SER A 140 -7.02 19.93 -5.32
CA SER A 140 -7.32 18.89 -6.31
C SER A 140 -6.07 18.28 -6.96
N THR A 141 -4.86 18.71 -6.59
CA THR A 141 -3.63 18.14 -7.17
C THR A 141 -3.57 16.62 -6.92
N ARG A 142 -3.34 15.85 -7.98
CA ARG A 142 -3.15 14.41 -7.95
C ARG A 142 -1.88 14.00 -8.70
N TYR A 143 -1.28 12.91 -8.24
CA TYR A 143 -0.06 12.33 -8.76
C TYR A 143 -0.33 10.89 -9.20
N ARG A 144 0.17 10.50 -10.36
CA ARG A 144 0.05 9.13 -10.88
C ARG A 144 1.40 8.70 -11.43
N ALA A 145 1.77 7.44 -11.26
CA ALA A 145 2.94 6.89 -11.94
C ALA A 145 2.69 6.93 -13.46
N VAL A 146 3.69 7.39 -14.22
CA VAL A 146 3.66 7.25 -15.68
C VAL A 146 3.98 5.79 -15.99
N SER A 147 3.04 5.09 -16.62
CA SER A 147 3.36 3.80 -17.24
C SER A 147 4.27 4.08 -18.42
N LEU A 148 5.41 3.41 -18.51
CA LEU A 148 6.11 3.27 -19.79
C LEU A 148 5.17 2.46 -20.69
N SER A 149 4.34 3.15 -21.44
CA SER A 149 3.82 2.61 -22.68
C SER A 149 4.96 2.74 -23.69
N ASP A 150 5.30 1.63 -24.34
CA ASP A 150 6.24 1.55 -25.46
C ASP A 150 6.00 2.66 -26.51
#